data_AF-A0A1V6JRZ2-F1
#
_entry.id   AF-A0A1V6JRZ2-F1
#
_cell.length_a   1.000
_cell.length_b   1.000
_cell.length_c   1.000
_cell.angle_alpha   90.00
_cell.angle_beta   90.00
_cell.angle_gamma   90.00
#
_symmetry.space_group_name_H-M   'P 1'
#
loop_
_entity.id
_entity.type
_entity.pdbx_description
1 polymer ?
#
loop_
_entity_poly.entity_id
_entity_poly.type
_entity_poly.pdbx_seq_one_letter_code
_entity_poly.pdbx_strand_id
1 'polypeptide(L)'
;MTAKEWIINDWGEEWLSKEWQAGDVIDALQQFAALKVSEATKEMYQFVEWIGANANMLYYPNSRDKWLLSRIVMSENPSVEYDEYTTAELFEYWKQNIRK
;
A
#
# COMPACT_ATOMS: atom_id res chain seq x y z
N MET A 1 -0.74 8.79 9.94
CA MET A 1 0.24 9.80 10.38
C MET A 1 0.18 10.99 9.46
N THR A 2 -0.14 12.15 10.00
CA THR A 2 -0.19 13.45 9.33
C THR A 2 1.19 14.10 9.26
N ALA A 3 1.35 15.13 8.42
CA ALA A 3 2.61 15.89 8.33
C ALA A 3 3.00 16.49 9.69
N LYS A 4 2.03 17.10 10.39
CA LYS A 4 2.24 17.69 11.72
C LYS A 4 2.75 16.67 12.74
N GLU A 5 2.13 15.49 12.81
CA GLU A 5 2.54 14.42 13.74
C GLU A 5 3.95 13.92 13.44
N TRP A 6 4.28 13.73 12.16
CA TRP A 6 5.61 13.29 11.76
C TRP A 6 6.67 14.33 12.11
N ILE A 7 6.43 15.59 11.77
CA ILE A 7 7.34 16.70 12.05
C ILE A 7 7.58 16.83 13.57
N ILE A 8 6.54 16.76 14.40
CA ILE A 8 6.67 16.81 15.86
C ILE A 8 7.49 15.62 16.39
N ASN A 9 7.30 14.43 15.83
CA ASN A 9 8.03 13.23 16.26
C ASN A 9 9.50 13.24 15.83
N ASP A 10 9.78 13.72 14.61
CA ASP A 10 11.10 13.65 13.99
C ASP A 10 12.00 14.81 14.45
N TRP A 11 11.42 16.00 14.67
CA TRP A 11 12.15 17.20 15.12
C TRP A 11 12.01 17.46 16.64
N GLY A 12 11.10 16.76 17.33
CA GLY A 12 11.02 16.74 18.78
C GLY A 12 10.87 18.14 19.42
N GLU A 13 11.70 18.42 20.43
CA GLU A 13 11.69 19.69 21.17
C GLU A 13 12.19 20.88 20.31
N GLU A 14 13.02 20.64 19.29
CA GLU A 14 13.50 21.71 18.39
C GLU A 14 12.35 22.34 17.61
N TRP A 15 11.30 21.56 17.31
CA TRP A 15 10.07 22.09 16.72
C TRP A 15 9.39 23.15 17.58
N LEU A 16 9.45 22.99 18.90
CA LEU A 16 8.77 23.87 19.86
C LEU A 16 9.64 25.05 20.30
N SER A 17 10.97 24.94 20.19
CA SER A 17 11.91 25.94 20.70
C SER A 17 12.52 26.86 19.65
N LYS A 18 12.38 26.56 18.36
CA LYS A 18 12.98 27.32 17.25
C LYS A 18 11.99 28.33 16.67
N GLU A 19 12.46 29.53 16.34
CA GLU A 19 11.67 30.52 15.61
C GLU A 19 11.68 30.14 14.11
N TRP A 20 10.55 29.66 13.61
CA TRP A 20 10.43 29.07 12.28
C TRP A 20 10.46 30.13 11.18
N GLN A 21 11.37 29.97 10.22
CA GLN A 21 11.28 30.70 8.96
C GLN A 21 10.44 29.91 7.95
N ALA A 22 9.85 30.59 6.98
CA ALA A 22 9.08 29.95 5.92
C ALA A 22 9.87 28.85 5.18
N GLY A 23 11.19 29.01 5.05
CA GLY A 23 12.08 27.99 4.47
C GLY A 23 12.12 26.70 5.28
N ASP A 24 12.27 26.77 6.61
CA ASP A 24 12.33 25.60 7.48
C ASP A 24 11.02 24.77 7.38
N VAL A 25 9.86 25.44 7.28
CA VAL A 25 8.55 24.78 7.14
C VAL A 25 8.42 24.08 5.78
N ILE A 26 8.93 24.69 4.70
CA ILE A 26 8.92 24.09 3.36
C ILE A 26 9.78 22.82 3.35
N ASP A 27 10.97 22.89 3.93
CA ASP A 27 11.90 21.76 3.96
C ASP A 27 11.31 20.56 4.74
N ALA A 28 10.70 20.80 5.90
CA ALA A 28 10.03 19.77 6.68
C ALA A 28 8.86 19.11 5.92
N LEU A 29 8.09 19.90 5.17
CA LEU A 29 7.01 19.37 4.32
C LEU A 29 7.54 18.55 3.14
N GLN A 30 8.66 18.96 2.54
CA GLN A 30 9.30 18.20 1.46
C GLN A 30 9.84 16.86 1.96
N GLN A 31 10.47 16.82 3.14
CA GLN A 31 10.93 15.58 3.76
C GLN A 31 9.76 14.63 4.06
N PHE A 32 8.65 15.16 4.60
CA PHE A 32 7.45 14.35 4.81
C PHE A 32 6.87 13.81 3.51
N ALA A 33 6.82 14.62 2.46
CA ALA A 33 6.36 14.17 1.14
C ALA A 33 7.26 13.06 0.57
N ALA A 34 8.59 13.20 0.67
CA ALA A 34 9.54 12.17 0.27
C ALA A 34 9.34 10.86 1.06
N LEU A 35 9.12 10.94 2.38
CA LEU A 35 8.79 9.79 3.20
C LEU A 35 7.51 9.09 2.70
N LYS A 36 6.44 9.85 2.43
CA LYS A 36 5.18 9.29 1.93
C LYS A 36 5.33 8.61 0.57
N VAL A 37 6.14 9.19 -0.31
CA VAL A 37 6.47 8.57 -1.60
C VAL A 37 7.26 7.28 -1.39
N SER A 38 8.24 7.28 -0.48
CA SER A 38 9.03 6.08 -0.15
C SER A 38 8.16 4.97 0.44
N GLU A 39 7.24 5.29 1.35
CA GLU A 39 6.27 4.35 1.93
C GLU A 39 5.38 3.75 0.83
N ALA A 40 4.76 4.59 -0.01
CA ALA A 40 3.92 4.14 -1.12
C ALA A 40 4.70 3.26 -2.12
N THR A 41 5.96 3.61 -2.39
CA THR A 41 6.85 2.84 -3.26
C THR A 41 7.13 1.45 -2.66
N LYS A 42 7.45 1.38 -1.37
CA LYS A 42 7.66 0.12 -0.67
C LYS A 42 6.40 -0.76 -0.69
N GLU A 43 5.23 -0.16 -0.50
CA GLU A 43 3.95 -0.87 -0.59
C GLU A 43 3.72 -1.48 -1.98
N MET A 44 3.99 -0.72 -3.03
CA MET A 44 3.87 -1.20 -4.40
C MET A 44 4.82 -2.38 -4.68
N TYR A 45 6.07 -2.32 -4.19
CA TYR A 45 7.00 -3.44 -4.32
C TYR A 45 6.49 -4.70 -3.63
N GLN A 46 6.01 -4.59 -2.39
CA GLN A 46 5.45 -5.73 -1.65
C GLN A 46 4.23 -6.34 -2.35
N PHE A 47 3.38 -5.51 -2.95
CA PHE A 47 2.25 -5.97 -3.75
C PHE A 47 2.70 -6.74 -5.01
N VAL A 48 3.68 -6.20 -5.75
CA VAL A 48 4.21 -6.84 -6.95
C VAL A 48 4.88 -8.17 -6.61
N GLU A 49 5.64 -8.23 -5.53
CA GLU A 49 6.23 -9.48 -5.02
C GLU A 49 5.14 -10.51 -4.69
N TRP A 50 4.06 -10.08 -4.03
CA TRP A 50 2.94 -10.94 -3.70
C TRP A 50 2.22 -11.47 -4.96
N ILE A 51 1.95 -10.61 -5.94
CA ILE A 51 1.40 -11.04 -7.24
C ILE A 51 2.31 -12.06 -7.89
N GLY A 52 3.62 -11.78 -7.97
CA GLY A 52 4.60 -12.68 -8.57
C GLY A 52 4.61 -14.06 -7.92
N ALA A 53 4.56 -14.11 -6.59
CA ALA A 53 4.51 -15.36 -5.84
C ALA A 53 3.19 -16.13 -6.02
N ASN A 54 2.08 -15.44 -6.30
CA ASN A 54 0.74 -16.03 -6.42
C ASN A 54 0.24 -16.08 -7.88
N ALA A 55 1.11 -15.86 -8.87
CA ALA A 55 0.72 -15.75 -10.27
C ALA A 55 -0.10 -16.96 -10.74
N ASN A 56 0.26 -18.18 -10.33
CA ASN A 56 -0.46 -19.40 -10.72
C ASN A 56 -1.92 -19.46 -10.23
N MET A 57 -2.24 -18.80 -9.12
CA MET A 57 -3.60 -18.70 -8.58
C MET A 57 -4.36 -17.47 -9.08
N LEU A 58 -3.62 -16.45 -9.57
CA LEU A 58 -4.16 -15.12 -9.92
C LEU A 58 -4.35 -14.89 -11.43
N TYR A 59 -3.77 -15.75 -12.28
CA TYR A 59 -3.57 -15.45 -13.69
C TYR A 59 -4.84 -15.42 -14.54
N TYR A 60 -4.98 -14.36 -15.34
CA TYR A 60 -5.99 -14.24 -16.40
C TYR A 60 -5.33 -14.27 -17.79
N PRO A 61 -5.56 -15.30 -18.64
CA PRO A 61 -4.80 -15.46 -19.88
C PRO A 61 -5.12 -14.43 -20.99
N ASN A 62 -6.30 -13.79 -20.98
CA ASN A 62 -6.86 -13.14 -22.18
C ASN A 62 -7.36 -11.69 -22.00
N SER A 63 -7.07 -11.02 -20.89
CA SER A 63 -7.41 -9.62 -20.68
C SER A 63 -6.25 -8.91 -20.00
N ARG A 64 -5.91 -7.72 -20.49
CA ARG A 64 -4.69 -7.02 -20.10
C ARG A 64 -4.74 -6.43 -18.69
N ASP A 65 -5.92 -6.34 -18.08
CA ASP A 65 -6.15 -5.50 -16.91
C ASP A 65 -6.93 -6.18 -15.78
N LYS A 66 -7.10 -7.52 -15.82
CA LYS A 66 -7.82 -8.27 -14.78
C LYS A 66 -7.04 -9.46 -14.25
N TRP A 67 -7.34 -9.80 -13.00
CA TRP A 67 -6.82 -10.93 -12.23
C TRP A 67 -7.99 -11.79 -11.75
N LEU A 68 -7.78 -13.10 -11.60
CA LEU A 68 -8.77 -14.03 -11.03
C LEU A 68 -8.25 -14.55 -9.71
N LEU A 69 -8.92 -14.26 -8.60
CA LEU A 69 -8.59 -14.87 -7.32
C LEU A 69 -9.48 -16.09 -7.09
N SER A 70 -8.88 -17.27 -6.98
CA SER A 70 -9.60 -18.49 -6.61
C SER A 70 -9.87 -18.55 -5.10
N ARG A 71 -11.09 -18.87 -4.70
CA ARG A 71 -11.48 -19.13 -3.31
C ARG A 71 -12.04 -20.54 -3.17
N ILE A 72 -11.54 -21.27 -2.18
CA ILE A 72 -12.10 -22.58 -1.80
C ILE A 72 -13.27 -22.32 -0.84
N VAL A 73 -14.47 -22.73 -1.24
CA VAL A 73 -15.66 -22.68 -0.41
C VAL A 73 -15.85 -24.04 0.24
N MET A 74 -15.58 -24.10 1.55
CA MET A 74 -15.79 -25.31 2.34
C MET A 74 -17.27 -25.37 2.76
N SER A 75 -18.05 -26.19 2.05
CA SER A 75 -19.44 -26.52 2.37
C SER A 75 -19.62 -28.05 2.40
N GLU A 76 -20.85 -28.57 2.53
CA GLU A 76 -21.13 -30.01 2.40
C GLU A 76 -20.61 -30.60 1.07
N ASN A 77 -20.49 -29.78 0.03
CA ASN A 77 -19.81 -30.11 -1.21
C ASN A 77 -18.78 -29.02 -1.57
N PRO A 78 -17.47 -29.23 -1.32
CA PRO A 78 -16.45 -28.22 -1.57
C PRO A 78 -16.42 -27.77 -3.04
N SER A 79 -16.33 -26.46 -3.26
CA SER A 79 -16.23 -25.87 -4.60
C SER A 79 -15.12 -24.82 -4.67
N VAL A 80 -14.71 -24.50 -5.89
CA VAL A 80 -13.80 -23.39 -6.18
C VAL A 80 -14.59 -22.31 -6.89
N GLU A 81 -14.63 -21.12 -6.29
CA GLU A 81 -15.19 -19.92 -6.89
C GLU A 81 -14.07 -18.99 -7.33
N TYR A 82 -14.34 -18.11 -8.30
CA TYR A 82 -13.37 -17.15 -8.81
C TYR A 82 -13.94 -15.75 -8.79
N ASP A 83 -13.18 -14.82 -8.21
CA ASP A 83 -13.49 -13.39 -8.19
C ASP A 83 -12.58 -12.66 -9.19
N GLU A 84 -13.16 -11.82 -10.03
CA GLU A 84 -12.41 -10.95 -10.96
C GLU A 84 -12.06 -9.61 -10.30
N TYR A 85 -10.81 -9.18 -10.47
CA TYR A 85 -10.32 -7.90 -9.97
C TYR A 85 -9.53 -7.16 -11.03
N THR A 86 -9.71 -5.84 -11.13
CA THR A 86 -8.69 -4.96 -11.72
C THR A 86 -7.44 -4.93 -10.83
N THR A 87 -6.30 -4.49 -11.36
CA THR A 87 -5.07 -4.32 -10.55
C THR A 87 -5.30 -3.41 -9.33
N ALA A 88 -6.13 -2.37 -9.47
CA ALA A 88 -6.46 -1.47 -8.36
C ALA A 88 -7.31 -2.15 -7.28
N GLU A 89 -8.34 -2.89 -7.67
CA GLU A 89 -9.17 -3.63 -6.70
C GLU A 89 -8.39 -4.74 -6.02
N LEU A 90 -7.50 -5.43 -6.75
CA LEU A 90 -6.64 -6.46 -6.18
C LEU A 90 -5.62 -5.86 -5.20
N PHE A 91 -5.11 -4.66 -5.47
CA PHE A 91 -4.23 -3.93 -4.55
C PHE A 91 -4.95 -3.60 -3.24
N GLU A 92 -6.20 -3.12 -3.32
CA GLU A 92 -7.00 -2.85 -2.12
C GLU A 92 -7.35 -4.13 -1.36
N TYR A 93 -7.67 -5.22 -2.06
CA TYR A 93 -7.86 -6.53 -1.44
C TYR A 93 -6.60 -6.98 -0.67
N TRP A 94 -5.42 -6.90 -1.29
CA TRP A 94 -4.14 -7.26 -0.69
C TRP A 94 -3.84 -6.43 0.56
N LYS A 95 -4.05 -5.11 0.50
CA LYS A 95 -3.88 -4.21 1.65
C LYS A 95 -4.77 -4.58 2.84
N GLN A 96 -6.02 -4.94 2.58
CA GLN A 96 -6.99 -5.23 3.65
C GLN A 96 -6.80 -6.62 4.27
N ASN A 97 -6.36 -7.60 3.49
CA ASN A 97 -6.43 -9.02 3.88
C ASN A 97 -5.06 -9.66 4.12
N ILE A 98 -4.01 -9.20 3.43
CA ILE A 98 -2.71 -9.86 3.40
C ILE A 98 -1.62 -9.07 4.14
N ARG A 99 -1.62 -7.73 4.01
CA ARG A 99 -0.61 -6.83 4.59
C ARG A 99 -0.76 -6.60 6.13
N LYS A 100 -1.22 -7.59 6.89
CA LYS A 100 -1.35 -7.47 8.36
C LYS A 100 0.00 -7.47 9.07
#